data_AF-A0A956MD23-F1
#
_entry.id   AF-A0A956MD23-F1
#
_cell.length_a   1.000
_cell.length_b   1.000
_cell.length_c   1.000
_cell.angle_alpha   90.00
_cell.angle_beta   90.00
_cell.angle_gamma   90.00
#
_symmetry.space_group_name_H-M   'P 1'
#
loop_
_entity.id
_entity.type
_entity.pdbx_description
1 polymer ?
#
loop_
_entity_poly.entity_id
_entity_poly.type
_entity_poly.pdbx_seq_one_letter_code
_entity_poly.pdbx_strand_id
1 'polypeptide(L)'
;MKLIEEGRMRGMLLENAENRPPLNISINNLMRNRGYRKNENNIYGLEKYSAPPQGKNPLQPDDRLIEKGESGHVISFLRCSPPGKDKIPGCTHKFINKGLLYDIDWNISELANWRQQRDAAIKFVDGLEVEINKQGD
;
A
#
# COMPACT_ATOMS: atom_id res chain seq x y z
N MET A 1 17.64 5.75 4.23
CA MET A 1 17.03 6.90 3.56
C MET A 1 17.17 6.86 2.03
N LYS A 2 18.15 6.12 1.49
CA LYS A 2 18.40 5.91 0.05
C LYS A 2 17.18 5.85 -0.90
N LEU A 3 16.07 5.16 -0.59
CA LEU A 3 14.91 5.09 -1.50
C LEU A 3 14.07 6.39 -1.57
N ILE A 4 14.03 7.14 -0.47
CA ILE A 4 13.36 8.45 -0.41
C ILE A 4 14.29 9.53 -0.97
N GLU A 5 15.59 9.46 -0.64
CA GLU A 5 16.62 10.35 -1.17
C GLU A 5 16.82 10.19 -2.69
N GLU A 6 16.59 8.99 -3.24
CA GLU A 6 16.58 8.73 -4.69
C GLU A 6 15.24 9.10 -5.37
N GLY A 7 14.28 9.70 -4.66
CA GLY A 7 13.02 10.19 -5.24
C GLY A 7 12.09 9.09 -5.77
N ARG A 8 12.23 7.86 -5.29
CA ARG A 8 11.40 6.72 -5.75
C ARG A 8 10.00 6.70 -5.12
N MET A 9 9.84 7.40 -4.00
CA MET A 9 8.54 7.70 -3.38
C MET A 9 8.06 9.09 -3.79
N ARG A 10 6.85 9.16 -4.36
CA ARG A 10 6.28 10.36 -4.99
C ARG A 10 5.22 11.05 -4.14
N GLY A 11 4.65 10.33 -3.18
CA GLY A 11 3.59 10.84 -2.33
C GLY A 11 3.52 10.04 -1.03
N MET A 12 3.13 10.72 0.04
CA MET A 12 2.82 10.12 1.32
C MET A 12 1.69 10.92 1.96
N LEU A 13 0.58 10.25 2.24
CA LEU A 13 -0.50 10.74 3.08
C LEU A 13 -0.48 9.97 4.39
N LEU A 14 -0.52 10.70 5.50
CA LEU A 14 -0.57 10.16 6.85
C LEU A 14 -1.87 10.57 7.52
N GLU A 15 -2.55 9.61 8.14
CA GLU A 15 -3.83 9.83 8.81
C GLU A 15 -3.82 9.12 10.16
N ASN A 16 -4.50 9.66 11.17
CA ASN A 16 -4.73 8.89 12.39
C ASN A 16 -5.67 7.71 12.07
N ALA A 17 -5.20 6.48 12.31
CA ALA A 17 -5.93 5.26 12.01
C ALA A 17 -7.23 5.13 12.80
N GLU A 18 -7.32 5.71 14.00
CA GLU A 18 -8.51 5.69 14.84
C GLU A 18 -9.68 6.48 14.22
N ASN A 19 -9.37 7.50 13.40
CA ASN A 19 -10.36 8.31 12.70
C ASN A 19 -10.80 7.70 11.36
N ARG A 20 -10.37 6.47 11.06
CA ARG A 20 -10.64 5.79 9.80
C ARG A 20 -11.27 4.41 10.06
N PRO A 21 -12.11 3.90 9.14
CA PRO A 21 -12.58 2.53 9.24
C PRO A 21 -11.40 1.53 9.21
N PRO A 22 -11.42 0.46 10.01
CA PRO A 22 -10.31 -0.47 10.10
C PRO A 22 -9.86 -0.99 8.73
N LEU A 23 -8.56 -0.93 8.44
CA LEU A 23 -7.99 -1.27 7.12
C LEU A 23 -8.49 -2.64 6.63
N ASN A 24 -8.42 -3.66 7.50
CA ASN A 24 -8.90 -5.00 7.20
C ASN A 24 -10.38 -5.03 6.76
N ILE A 25 -11.26 -4.31 7.44
CA ILE A 25 -12.69 -4.26 7.11
C ILE A 25 -12.91 -3.53 5.79
N SER A 26 -12.27 -2.38 5.62
CA SER A 26 -12.34 -1.56 4.40
C SER A 26 -11.92 -2.34 3.17
N ILE A 27 -10.79 -3.04 3.24
CA ILE A 27 -10.27 -3.82 2.10
C ILE A 27 -11.15 -5.05 1.85
N ASN A 28 -11.54 -5.80 2.88
CA ASN A 28 -12.43 -6.96 2.67
C ASN A 28 -13.77 -6.56 2.05
N ASN A 29 -14.36 -5.44 2.49
CA ASN A 29 -15.57 -4.90 1.88
C ASN A 29 -15.34 -4.46 0.43
N LEU A 30 -14.22 -3.81 0.12
CA LEU A 30 -13.85 -3.46 -1.25
C LEU A 30 -13.75 -4.70 -2.14
N MET A 31 -13.03 -5.72 -1.67
CA MET A 31 -12.80 -6.96 -2.43
C MET A 31 -14.13 -7.69 -2.70
N ARG A 32 -14.97 -7.82 -1.68
CA ARG A 32 -16.29 -8.47 -1.78
C ARG A 32 -17.25 -7.67 -2.66
N ASN A 33 -17.45 -6.39 -2.38
CA ASN A 33 -18.50 -5.59 -3.01
C ASN A 33 -18.20 -5.33 -4.50
N ARG A 34 -16.93 -5.32 -4.90
CA ARG A 34 -16.54 -5.18 -6.30
C ARG A 34 -16.24 -6.50 -6.99
N GLY A 35 -16.48 -7.64 -6.32
CA GLY A 35 -16.35 -8.97 -6.92
C GLY A 35 -14.92 -9.32 -7.35
N TYR A 36 -13.91 -8.80 -6.65
CA TYR A 36 -12.52 -9.17 -6.93
C TYR A 36 -12.28 -10.63 -6.58
N ARG A 37 -11.55 -11.34 -7.43
CA ARG A 37 -11.22 -12.75 -7.24
C ARG A 37 -9.73 -12.90 -7.00
N LYS A 38 -9.39 -13.72 -6.00
CA LYS A 38 -7.99 -14.08 -5.72
C LYS A 38 -7.46 -14.87 -6.91
N ASN A 39 -6.29 -14.48 -7.39
CA ASN A 39 -5.52 -15.25 -8.35
C ASN A 39 -4.73 -16.32 -7.60
N GLU A 40 -4.53 -17.48 -8.24
CA GLU A 40 -3.74 -18.56 -7.66
C GLU A 40 -2.25 -18.19 -7.53
N ASN A 41 -1.80 -17.22 -8.33
CA ASN A 41 -0.43 -16.74 -8.32
C ASN A 41 -0.25 -15.59 -7.32
N ASN A 42 0.45 -15.87 -6.23
CA ASN A 42 1.02 -14.85 -5.37
C ASN A 42 2.24 -14.22 -6.06
N ILE A 43 2.48 -12.92 -5.84
CA ILE A 43 3.66 -12.22 -6.36
C ILE A 43 4.39 -11.50 -5.23
N TYR A 44 5.71 -11.66 -5.13
CA TYR A 44 6.54 -11.00 -4.10
C TYR A 44 6.01 -11.15 -2.66
N GLY A 45 5.38 -12.30 -2.35
CA GLY A 45 4.76 -12.56 -1.05
C GLY A 45 3.39 -11.92 -0.84
N LEU A 46 2.76 -11.37 -1.89
CA LEU A 46 1.44 -10.74 -1.86
C LEU A 46 0.40 -11.61 -2.57
N GLU A 47 -0.80 -11.69 -2.01
CA GLU A 47 -1.97 -12.25 -2.67
C GLU A 47 -2.44 -11.30 -3.77
N LYS A 48 -2.47 -11.75 -5.03
CA LYS A 48 -2.96 -10.95 -6.15
C LYS A 48 -4.44 -11.19 -6.37
N TYR A 49 -5.17 -10.12 -6.68
CA TYR A 49 -6.58 -10.17 -6.97
C TYR A 49 -6.90 -9.45 -8.28
N SER A 50 -7.74 -10.06 -9.09
CA SER A 50 -8.21 -9.50 -10.37
C SER A 50 -9.62 -8.94 -10.23
N ALA A 51 -9.87 -7.83 -10.91
CA ALA A 51 -11.22 -7.29 -11.05
C ALA A 51 -12.09 -8.26 -11.88
N PRO A 52 -13.41 -8.26 -11.67
CA PRO A 52 -14.31 -9.01 -12.54
C PRO A 52 -14.22 -8.50 -13.98
N PRO A 53 -14.49 -9.35 -14.99
CA PRO A 53 -14.53 -8.92 -16.39
C PRO A 53 -15.49 -7.75 -16.55
N GLN A 54 -15.01 -6.66 -17.16
CA GLN A 54 -15.84 -5.53 -17.53
C GLN A 54 -16.18 -5.63 -19.03
N GLY A 55 -17.27 -4.98 -19.47
CA GLY A 55 -17.89 -5.16 -20.80
C GLY A 55 -17.01 -4.80 -22.01
N LYS A 56 -17.61 -4.56 -23.18
CA LYS A 56 -16.93 -4.59 -24.50
C LYS A 56 -15.68 -3.70 -24.70
N ASN A 57 -15.43 -2.69 -23.87
CA ASN A 57 -14.21 -1.86 -23.90
C ASN A 57 -13.78 -1.50 -22.47
N PRO A 58 -13.25 -2.45 -21.71
CA PRO A 58 -12.90 -2.18 -20.32
C PRO A 58 -11.51 -1.55 -20.28
N LEU A 59 -11.37 -0.42 -19.59
CA LEU A 59 -10.06 0.07 -19.19
C LEU A 59 -9.38 -1.04 -18.38
N GLN A 60 -8.09 -1.28 -18.65
CA GLN A 60 -7.35 -2.30 -17.92
C GLN A 60 -7.43 -1.99 -16.41
N PRO A 61 -7.96 -2.90 -15.58
CA PRO A 61 -8.10 -2.63 -14.16
C PRO A 61 -6.72 -2.63 -13.50
N ASP A 62 -6.59 -1.84 -12.43
CA ASP A 62 -5.41 -1.91 -11.59
C ASP A 62 -5.33 -3.26 -10.88
N ASP A 63 -4.12 -3.76 -10.69
CA ASP A 63 -3.86 -4.89 -9.82
C ASP A 63 -4.14 -4.52 -8.37
N ARG A 64 -4.71 -5.48 -7.62
CA ARG A 64 -4.91 -5.40 -6.18
C ARG A 64 -4.04 -6.46 -5.52
N LEU A 65 -3.15 -6.04 -4.63
CA LEU A 65 -2.21 -6.94 -3.96
C LEU A 65 -2.37 -6.78 -2.44
N ILE A 66 -2.43 -7.90 -1.72
CA ILE A 66 -2.70 -7.92 -0.29
C ILE A 66 -1.62 -8.72 0.43
N GLU A 67 -1.06 -8.15 1.49
CA GLU A 67 -0.34 -8.91 2.51
C GLU A 67 -1.28 -9.19 3.68
N LYS A 68 -1.31 -10.45 4.12
CA LYS A 68 -2.05 -10.87 5.31
C LYS A 68 -1.09 -11.19 6.45
N GLY A 69 -1.45 -10.78 7.66
CA GLY A 69 -0.78 -11.21 8.88
C GLY A 69 -1.15 -12.66 9.23
N GLU A 70 -0.54 -13.19 10.29
CA GLU A 70 -0.70 -14.58 10.72
C GLU A 70 -2.16 -14.98 11.00
N SER A 71 -2.97 -14.05 11.55
CA SER A 71 -4.40 -14.28 11.78
C SER A 71 -5.29 -14.01 10.56
N GLY A 72 -4.70 -13.84 9.36
CA GLY A 72 -5.42 -13.67 8.11
C GLY A 72 -6.02 -12.27 7.88
N HIS A 73 -5.76 -11.32 8.78
CA HIS A 73 -6.14 -9.91 8.61
C HIS A 73 -5.21 -9.19 7.63
N VAL A 74 -5.73 -8.21 6.90
CA VAL A 74 -4.95 -7.38 5.97
C VAL A 74 -4.01 -6.47 6.75
N ILE A 75 -2.71 -6.55 6.46
CA ILE A 75 -1.67 -5.68 7.03
C ILE A 75 -1.07 -4.73 6.00
N SER A 76 -1.08 -5.11 4.71
CA SER A 76 -0.70 -4.24 3.60
C SER A 76 -1.69 -4.40 2.46
N PHE A 77 -2.07 -3.29 1.84
CA PHE A 77 -2.89 -3.26 0.64
C PHE A 77 -2.24 -2.38 -0.42
N LEU A 78 -1.98 -2.94 -1.60
CA LEU A 78 -1.42 -2.21 -2.73
C LEU A 78 -2.43 -2.18 -3.88
N ARG A 79 -2.51 -1.02 -4.53
CA ARG A 79 -3.15 -0.84 -5.83
C ARG A 79 -2.07 -0.43 -6.81
N CYS A 80 -1.84 -1.24 -7.84
CA CYS A 80 -0.79 -0.99 -8.83
C CYS A 80 -1.39 -0.88 -10.22
N SER A 81 -1.01 0.16 -10.95
CA SER A 81 -1.38 0.33 -12.35
C SER A 81 -0.54 -0.60 -13.23
N PRO A 82 -1.14 -1.51 -14.01
CA PRO A 82 -0.38 -2.44 -14.83
C PRO A 82 0.44 -1.72 -15.91
N PRO A 83 1.55 -2.33 -16.38
CA PRO A 83 2.35 -1.77 -17.47
C PRO A 83 1.51 -1.50 -18.71
N GLY A 84 1.70 -0.32 -19.31
CA GLY A 84 1.01 0.09 -20.55
C GLY A 84 -0.35 0.76 -20.36
N LYS A 85 -0.91 0.76 -19.14
CA LYS A 85 -2.17 1.47 -18.85
C LYS A 85 -1.96 2.98 -18.72
N ASP A 86 -1.03 3.39 -17.86
CA ASP A 86 -0.75 4.80 -17.57
C ASP A 86 0.59 5.24 -18.18
N LYS A 87 0.72 6.54 -18.49
CA LYS A 87 1.98 7.13 -18.98
C LYS A 87 3.12 6.94 -17.98
N ILE A 88 2.81 6.96 -16.68
CA ILE A 88 3.76 6.69 -15.61
C ILE A 88 3.09 5.77 -14.59
N PRO A 89 3.18 4.44 -14.76
CA PRO A 89 2.50 3.51 -13.89
C PRO A 89 3.10 3.53 -12.47
N GLY A 90 2.22 3.45 -11.48
CA GLY A 90 2.58 3.54 -10.08
C GLY A 90 1.79 2.58 -9.21
N CYS A 91 2.22 2.46 -7.96
CA CYS A 91 1.51 1.77 -6.91
C CYS A 91 1.18 2.74 -5.78
N THR A 92 -0.04 2.60 -5.25
CA THR A 92 -0.44 3.18 -3.96
C THR A 92 -0.41 2.07 -2.93
N HIS A 93 0.17 2.29 -1.75
CA HIS A 93 0.34 1.26 -0.72
C HIS A 93 -0.16 1.78 0.64
N LYS A 94 -1.22 1.13 1.13
CA LYS A 94 -1.82 1.39 2.44
C LYS A 94 -1.39 0.35 3.48
N PHE A 95 -0.99 0.84 4.65
CA PHE A 95 -0.64 0.01 5.82
C PHE A 95 -0.75 0.84 7.10
N ILE A 96 -0.81 0.20 8.26
CA ILE A 96 -0.85 0.88 9.56
C ILE A 96 0.46 0.64 10.30
N ASN A 97 1.03 1.70 10.88
CA ASN A 97 2.15 1.61 11.81
C ASN A 97 2.01 2.66 12.91
N LYS A 98 2.25 2.27 14.18
CA LYS A 98 2.14 3.16 15.36
C LYS A 98 0.86 4.01 15.42
N GLY A 99 -0.29 3.43 15.05
CA GLY A 99 -1.57 4.16 15.05
C GLY A 99 -1.79 5.12 13.87
N LEU A 100 -0.84 5.22 12.94
CA LEU A 100 -0.98 5.99 11.70
C LEU A 100 -1.33 5.07 10.53
N LEU A 101 -2.31 5.48 9.73
CA LEU A 101 -2.59 4.92 8.41
C LEU A 101 -1.72 5.66 7.40
N TYR A 102 -0.83 4.90 6.76
CA TYR A 102 0.00 5.36 5.66
C TYR A 102 -0.73 5.09 4.35
N ASP A 103 -0.63 6.02 3.40
CA ASP A 103 -0.93 5.82 1.98
C ASP A 103 0.23 6.42 1.17
N ILE A 104 1.12 5.56 0.67
CA ILE A 104 2.34 5.97 -0.04
C ILE A 104 2.24 5.66 -1.53
N ASP A 105 2.80 6.54 -2.36
CA ASP A 105 2.80 6.42 -3.82
C ASP A 105 4.22 6.26 -4.35
N TRP A 106 4.46 5.30 -5.24
CA TRP A 106 5.77 5.04 -5.85
C TRP A 106 5.64 4.38 -7.23
N ASN A 107 6.73 4.32 -8.00
CA ASN A 107 6.72 3.78 -9.36
C ASN A 107 6.59 2.24 -9.36
N ILE A 108 5.74 1.65 -10.22
CA ILE A 108 5.55 0.19 -10.28
C ILE A 108 6.84 -0.62 -10.47
N SER A 109 7.90 -0.04 -11.03
CA SER A 109 9.22 -0.68 -11.13
C SER A 109 9.77 -1.13 -9.77
N GLU A 110 9.33 -0.51 -8.68
CA GLU A 110 9.72 -0.83 -7.31
C GLU A 110 8.83 -1.89 -6.64
N LEU A 111 7.90 -2.52 -7.37
CA LEU A 111 6.96 -3.47 -6.78
C LEU A 111 7.67 -4.66 -6.11
N ALA A 112 8.79 -5.12 -6.64
CA ALA A 112 9.60 -6.16 -5.98
C ALA A 112 10.19 -5.71 -4.63
N ASN A 113 10.34 -4.40 -4.43
CA ASN A 113 10.92 -3.77 -3.24
C ASN A 113 9.84 -3.15 -2.33
N TRP A 114 8.57 -3.54 -2.46
CA TRP A 114 7.46 -2.89 -1.76
C TRP A 114 7.62 -2.83 -0.23
N ARG A 115 8.23 -3.86 0.40
CA ARG A 115 8.56 -3.84 1.84
C ARG A 115 9.58 -2.76 2.18
N GLN A 116 10.59 -2.59 1.34
CA GLN A 116 11.60 -1.56 1.53
C GLN A 116 11.00 -0.16 1.38
N GLN A 117 10.00 0.02 0.50
CA GLN A 117 9.24 1.26 0.40
C GLN A 117 8.47 1.54 1.71
N ARG A 118 7.77 0.54 2.25
CA ARG A 118 7.10 0.63 3.56
C ARG A 118 8.06 1.03 4.67
N ASP A 119 9.17 0.31 4.80
CA ASP A 119 10.14 0.52 5.87
C ASP A 119 10.84 1.88 5.74
N ALA A 120 11.07 2.35 4.51
CA ALA A 120 11.59 3.69 4.24
C ALA A 120 10.59 4.77 4.68
N ALA A 121 9.30 4.61 4.38
CA ALA A 121 8.26 5.54 4.82
C ALA A 121 8.17 5.62 6.35
N ILE A 122 8.18 4.47 7.03
CA ILE A 122 8.17 4.41 8.49
C ILE A 122 9.40 5.14 9.06
N LYS A 123 10.60 4.82 8.59
CA LYS A 123 11.83 5.46 9.06
C LYS A 123 11.86 6.96 8.83
N PHE A 124 11.26 7.42 7.73
CA PHE A 124 11.15 8.85 7.44
C PHE A 124 10.25 9.55 8.47
N VAL A 125 9.07 8.99 8.74
CA VAL A 125 8.14 9.56 9.75
C VAL A 125 8.73 9.48 11.15
N ASP A 126 9.31 8.34 11.53
CA ASP A 126 10.00 8.18 12.81
C ASP A 126 11.13 9.21 12.99
N GLY A 127 11.85 9.55 11.92
CA GLY A 127 12.88 10.58 11.94
C GLY A 127 12.37 12.03 12.06
N LEU A 128 11.06 12.25 11.86
CA LEU A 128 10.40 13.53 12.12
C LEU A 128 9.89 13.65 13.55
N GLU A 129 9.79 12.54 14.29
CA GLU A 129 9.44 12.56 15.71
C GLU A 129 10.56 13.29 16.47
N VAL A 130 10.25 14.45 17.04
CA VAL A 130 11.20 15.18 17.89
C VAL A 130 11.44 14.33 19.14
N GLU A 131 12.66 13.87 19.35
CA GLU A 131 13.10 13.33 20.63
C GLU A 131 12.97 14.44 21.67
N ILE A 132 11.86 14.46 22.41
CA ILE A 132 11.75 15.30 23.59
C ILE A 132 12.68 14.67 24.62
N ASN A 133 13.95 15.08 24.60
CA ASN A 133 14.84 14.89 25.72
C ASN A 133 14.17 15.54 26.92
N LYS A 134 13.53 14.72 27.76
CA LYS A 134 13.27 15.07 29.16
C LYS A 134 14.62 15.19 29.86
N GLN A 135 15.36 16.25 29.55
CA GLN A 135 16.32 16.79 30.50
C GLN A 135 15.46 17.33 31.63
N GLY A 136 15.47 16.59 32.74
CA GLY A 136 14.82 17.01 33.97
C GLY A 136 15.45 18.31 34.45
N ASP A 137 14.58 19.24 34.80
CA ASP A 137 14.81 20.22 35.86
C ASP A 137 14.04 19.77 37.10
#